data_AF-A0A7X6ATG9-F1
#
_entry.id   AF-A0A7X6ATG9-F1
#
_cell.length_a   1.000
_cell.length_b   1.000
_cell.length_c   1.000
_cell.angle_alpha   90.00
_cell.angle_beta   90.00
_cell.angle_gamma   90.00
#
_symmetry.space_group_name_H-M   'P 1'
#
loop_
_entity.id
_entity.type
_entity.pdbx_description
1 polymer ?
#
loop_
_entity_poly.entity_id
_entity_poly.type
_entity_poly.pdbx_seq_one_letter_code
_entity_poly.pdbx_strand_id
1 'polypeptide(L)' 'MADDRLGGYADALLSVAAAEGASAVVEDELFRVGEALRENDQLLSALGDKHLPIDRRMGVVEELLGS' A
#
# COMPACT_ATOMS: atom_id res chain seq x y z
N MET A 1 18.73 -5.99 3.27
CA MET A 1 18.42 -6.18 1.82
C MET A 1 16.95 -6.04 1.47
N ALA A 2 16.02 -6.79 2.09
CA ALA A 2 14.58 -6.59 1.88
C ALA A 2 14.07 -5.33 2.63
N ASP A 3 14.49 -5.15 3.88
CA ASP A 3 14.22 -3.92 4.66
C ASP A 3 14.78 -2.66 4.00
N ASP A 4 15.98 -2.73 3.41
CA ASP A 4 16.55 -1.58 2.69
C ASP A 4 15.69 -1.15 1.50
N ARG A 5 15.07 -2.11 0.79
CA ARG A 5 14.16 -1.82 -0.31
C ARG A 5 12.83 -1.28 0.19
N LEU A 6 12.30 -1.84 1.26
CA LEU A 6 11.07 -1.36 1.89
C LEU A 6 11.23 0.09 2.36
N GLY A 7 12.33 0.39 3.05
CA GLY A 7 12.69 1.74 3.47
C GLY A 7 12.81 2.69 2.28
N GLY A 8 13.48 2.27 1.21
CA GLY A 8 13.59 3.07 -0.01
C GLY A 8 12.24 3.39 -0.68
N TYR A 9 11.28 2.45 -0.69
CA TYR A 9 9.92 2.73 -1.19
C TYR A 9 9.16 3.71 -0.28
N ALA A 10 9.27 3.55 1.04
CA ALA A 10 8.65 4.46 2.00
C ALA A 10 9.21 5.89 1.85
N ASP A 11 10.54 6.02 1.78
CA ASP A 11 11.22 7.31 1.60
C ASP A 11 10.80 7.98 0.28
N ALA A 12 10.72 7.22 -0.81
CA ALA A 12 10.30 7.75 -2.11
C ALA A 12 8.86 8.28 -2.07
N LEU A 13 7.93 7.51 -1.50
CA LEU A 13 6.53 7.91 -1.37
C LEU A 13 6.36 9.17 -0.51
N LEU A 14 6.99 9.19 0.67
CA LEU A 14 6.91 10.32 1.59
C LEU A 14 7.59 11.57 1.03
N SER A 15 8.66 11.42 0.25
CA SER A 15 9.33 12.55 -0.42
C SER A 15 8.41 13.22 -1.45
N VAL A 16 7.66 12.42 -2.23
CA VAL A 16 6.67 12.96 -3.18
C VAL A 16 5.54 13.66 -2.43
N ALA A 17 4.98 13.02 -1.40
CA ALA A 17 3.91 13.60 -0.58
C ALA A 17 4.33 14.94 0.06
N ALA A 18 5.56 15.04 0.54
CA ALA A 18 6.11 16.27 1.10
C ALA A 18 6.27 17.36 0.03
N ALA A 19 6.78 17.02 -1.16
CA ALA A 19 6.93 17.95 -2.26
C ALA A 19 5.59 18.50 -2.76
N GLU A 20 4.51 17.71 -2.67
CA GLU A 20 3.16 18.10 -3.08
C GLU A 20 2.33 18.73 -1.94
N GLY A 21 2.86 18.80 -0.71
CA GLY A 21 2.13 19.31 0.45
C GLY A 21 0.98 18.40 0.91
N ALA A 22 1.02 17.11 0.56
CA ALA A 22 -0.01 16.11 0.80
C ALA A 22 0.31 15.15 1.95
N SER A 23 1.38 15.38 2.72
CA SER A 23 1.87 14.46 3.76
C SER A 23 0.80 13.97 4.73
N ALA A 24 -0.07 14.85 5.22
CA ALA A 24 -1.11 14.48 6.18
C ALA A 24 -2.18 13.54 5.58
N VAL A 25 -2.50 13.72 4.30
CA VAL A 25 -3.46 12.85 3.58
C VAL A 25 -2.83 11.48 3.35
N VAL A 26 -1.59 11.46 2.86
CA VAL A 26 -0.87 10.21 2.57
C VAL A 26 -0.61 9.41 3.86
N GLU A 27 -0.32 10.07 4.98
CA GLU A 27 -0.17 9.39 6.28
C GLU A 27 -1.47 8.70 6.72
N ASP A 28 -2.62 9.37 6.58
CA ASP A 28 -3.93 8.79 6.90
C ASP A 28 -4.29 7.62 5.96
N GLU A 29 -4.04 7.77 4.66
CA GLU A 29 -4.25 6.70 3.67
C GLU A 29 -3.38 5.48 3.96
N LEU A 30 -2.10 5.67 4.26
CA LEU A 30 -1.19 4.58 4.63
C LEU A 30 -1.65 3.88 5.92
N PHE A 31 -2.17 4.64 6.89
CA PHE A 31 -2.73 4.08 8.10
C PHE A 31 -3.97 3.23 7.82
N ARG A 32 -4.94 3.76 7.05
CA ARG A 32 -6.16 3.02 6.66
C ARG A 32 -5.83 1.74 5.88
N VAL A 33 -4.90 1.80 4.93
CA VAL A 33 -4.40 0.63 4.19
C VAL A 33 -3.79 -0.40 5.15
N GLY A 34 -2.94 0.05 6.09
CA GLY A 34 -2.30 -0.82 7.08
C GLY A 34 -3.31 -1.52 7.99
N GLU A 35 -4.33 -0.82 8.44
CA GLU A 35 -5.39 -1.39 9.27
C GLU A 35 -6.27 -2.37 8.50
N ALA A 36 -6.68 -2.04 7.27
CA ALA A 36 -7.45 -2.96 6.42
C ALA A 36 -6.70 -4.28 6.15
N LEU A 37 -5.37 -4.22 5.96
CA LEU A 37 -4.54 -5.42 5.82
C LEU A 37 -4.40 -6.21 7.13
N ARG A 38 -4.38 -5.52 8.28
CA ARG A 38 -4.30 -6.15 9.62
C ARG A 38 -5.61 -6.84 10.00
N GLU A 39 -6.74 -6.26 9.63
CA GLU A 39 -8.08 -6.78 9.95
C GLU A 39 -8.52 -7.91 9.01
N ASN A 40 -7.85 -8.07 7.86
CA ASN A 40 -8.23 -9.04 6.84
C ASN A 40 -7.04 -9.86 6.32
N ASP A 41 -6.76 -11.01 6.96
CA ASP A 41 -5.71 -11.94 6.53
C ASP A 41 -5.91 -12.49 5.10
N GLN A 42 -7.16 -12.59 4.62
CA GLN A 42 -7.44 -13.04 3.26
C GLN A 42 -7.01 -12.00 2.22
N LEU A 43 -7.19 -10.71 2.54
CA LEU A 43 -6.74 -9.60 1.71
C LEU A 43 -5.21 -9.63 1.56
N LEU A 44 -4.48 -9.78 2.66
CA LEU A 44 -3.03 -9.89 2.65
C LEU A 44 -2.55 -11.09 1.82
N SER A 45 -3.20 -12.24 1.98
CA SER A 45 -2.89 -13.45 1.21
C SER A 45 -3.12 -13.26 -0.29
N ALA A 46 -4.25 -12.65 -0.69
CA ALA A 46 -4.58 -12.39 -2.08
C ALA A 46 -3.59 -11.44 -2.76
N LEU A 47 -3.13 -10.40 -2.05
CA LEU A 47 -2.13 -9.46 -2.56
C LEU A 47 -0.74 -10.09 -2.68
N GLY A 48 -0.40 -11.03 -1.80
CA GLY A 48 0.85 -11.80 -1.85
C GLY A 48 0.86 -12.96 -2.86
N ASP A 49 -0.29 -13.39 -3.36
CA ASP A 49 -0.40 -14.55 -4.24
C ASP A 49 0.11 -14.25 -5.67
N LYS A 50 1.25 -14.84 -6.00
CA LYS A 50 1.93 -14.70 -7.30
C LYS A 50 1.22 -15.45 -8.42
N HIS A 51 0.35 -16.40 -8.10
CA HIS A 51 -0.44 -17.17 -9.07
C HIS A 51 -1.72 -16.46 -9.47
N LEU A 52 -2.17 -15.47 -8.69
CA LEU A 52 -3.27 -14.61 -9.09
C LEU A 52 -2.89 -13.79 -10.34
N PRO A 53 -3.78 -13.65 -11.33
CA PRO A 53 -3.58 -12.71 -12.43
C PRO A 53 -3.30 -11.30 -11.90
N ILE A 54 -2.36 -10.58 -12.52
CA ILE A 54 -1.99 -9.23 -12.10
C ILE A 54 -3.20 -8.29 -12.04
N ASP A 55 -4.10 -8.38 -13.01
CA ASP A 55 -5.33 -7.57 -13.08
C ASP A 55 -6.22 -7.75 -11.85
N ARG A 56 -6.26 -8.96 -11.28
CA ARG A 56 -7.00 -9.21 -10.04
C ARG A 56 -6.33 -8.56 -8.85
N ARG A 57 -5.00 -8.64 -8.74
CA ARG A 57 -4.27 -7.95 -7.65
C ARG A 57 -4.41 -6.44 -7.76
N MET A 58 -4.38 -5.88 -8.98
CA MET A 58 -4.57 -4.45 -9.20
C MET A 58 -5.98 -4.00 -8.79
N GLY A 59 -7.03 -4.73 -9.20
CA GLY A 59 -8.41 -4.39 -8.81
C GLY A 59 -8.62 -4.37 -7.29
N VAL A 60 -7.99 -5.29 -6.56
CA VAL A 60 -8.02 -5.31 -5.09
C VAL A 60 -7.32 -4.09 -4.49
N VAL A 61 -6.19 -3.67 -5.06
CA VAL A 61 -5.47 -2.45 -4.63
C VAL A 61 -6.30 -1.19 -4.92
N GLU A 62 -6.94 -1.12 -6.08
CA GLU A 62 -7.81 0.01 -6.46
C GLU A 62 -9.02 0.12 -5.53
N GLU A 63 -9.65 -1.01 -5.19
CA GLU A 63 -10.76 -1.04 -4.23
C GLU A 63 -10.32 -0.58 -2.84
N LEU A 64 -9.12 -0.99 -2.41
CA LEU A 64 -8.55 -0.60 -1.12
C LEU A 64 -8.19 0.90 -1.03
N LEU A 65 -7.72 1.49 -2.13
CA LEU A 65 -7.37 2.92 -2.17
C LEU A 65 -8.57 3.83 -2.45
N GLY A 66 -9.65 3.27 -3.03
CA GLY A 66 -10.89 3.99 -3.30
C GLY A 66 -11.88 4.04 -2.13
N SER A 67 -11.60 3.34 -1.02
CA SER A 67 -12.46 3.23 0.17
C SER A 67 -12.27 4.34 1.20
#